data_AF-A0A162URS1-F1
#
_entry.id   AF-A0A162URS1-F1
#
_cell.length_a   1.000
_cell.length_b   1.000
_cell.length_c   1.000
_cell.angle_alpha   90.00
_cell.angle_beta   90.00
_cell.angle_gamma   90.00
#
_symmetry.space_group_name_H-M   'P 1'
#
loop_
_entity.id
_entity.type
_entity.pdbx_description
1 polymer ?
#
loop_
_entity_poly.entity_id
_entity_poly.type
_entity_poly.pdbx_seq_one_letter_code
_entity_poly.pdbx_strand_id
1 'polypeptide(L)'
;MNKKNEITVEGLRTEIDNWLDEYFKNKGSYNKKVYEAMSYSLNAGGKRIRPLLFILTYMLYKEDYKEVLPVAAALEMIHTYSLIHDDLPCMDNDDLRRGKPTNHKVFGEAIAVLAGDGLLNEAMNIMFKYCMEKDRSAIKACRMIAESSGVEGMIGGQTVDILSENTKIPIDQLYYMHSKKTGALIKAAILAGAISAQAPEIEIKNLDYYGQKLGLAFQIKDDILDIVGDTEVLGKKAKSDLDNNKTTFITTYGLNKCIEMCNSLIGECLEVLDTLKGDNSKLKDITLFLLNREK
;
A
#
# COMPACT_ATOMS: atom_id res chain seq x y z
N MET A 1 24.25 -29.43 -10.80
CA MET A 1 23.97 -27.98 -10.80
C MET A 1 22.54 -27.79 -10.33
N ASN A 2 22.35 -27.45 -9.06
CA ASN A 2 21.03 -27.15 -8.53
C ASN A 2 20.50 -25.92 -9.29
N LYS A 3 19.35 -26.06 -9.95
CA LYS A 3 18.55 -24.89 -10.37
C LYS A 3 18.36 -24.06 -9.09
N LYS A 4 18.99 -22.88 -8.99
CA LYS A 4 18.58 -21.87 -8.02
C LYS A 4 17.07 -21.72 -8.24
N ASN A 5 16.25 -22.06 -7.24
CA ASN A 5 14.81 -21.82 -7.32
C ASN A 5 14.64 -20.33 -7.64
N GLU A 6 14.15 -20.02 -8.83
CA GLU A 6 13.97 -18.66 -9.28
C GLU A 6 12.91 -18.00 -8.38
N ILE A 7 13.28 -16.92 -7.69
CA ILE A 7 12.37 -16.20 -6.80
C ILE A 7 11.35 -15.47 -7.68
N THR A 8 10.09 -15.87 -7.62
CA THR A 8 8.99 -15.23 -8.34
C THR A 8 8.22 -14.26 -7.45
N VAL A 9 7.52 -13.28 -8.05
CA VAL A 9 6.67 -12.34 -7.30
C VAL A 9 5.58 -13.08 -6.50
N GLU A 10 4.96 -14.11 -7.08
CA GLU A 10 3.95 -14.92 -6.38
C GLU A 10 4.57 -15.78 -5.26
N GLY A 11 5.82 -16.25 -5.45
CA GLY A 11 6.57 -16.94 -4.40
C GLY A 11 6.83 -16.02 -3.20
N LEU A 12 7.29 -14.78 -3.44
CA LEU A 12 7.48 -13.78 -2.39
C LEU A 12 6.17 -13.43 -1.67
N ARG A 13 5.08 -13.29 -2.43
CA ARG A 13 3.75 -13.05 -1.85
C ARG A 13 3.33 -14.19 -0.92
N THR A 14 3.52 -15.44 -1.36
CA THR A 14 3.22 -16.64 -0.56
C THR A 14 4.06 -16.65 0.72
N GLU A 15 5.34 -16.25 0.66
CA GLU A 15 6.19 -16.16 1.85
C GLU A 15 5.75 -15.06 2.82
N ILE A 16 5.27 -13.92 2.32
CA ILE A 16 4.68 -12.86 3.16
C ILE A 16 3.42 -13.37 3.85
N ASP A 17 2.52 -14.02 3.12
CA ASP A 17 1.28 -14.57 3.69
C ASP A 17 1.58 -15.64 4.76
N ASN A 18 2.49 -16.57 4.47
CA ASN A 18 2.92 -17.58 5.43
C ASN A 18 3.53 -16.96 6.70
N TRP A 19 4.37 -15.93 6.55
CA TRP A 19 4.98 -15.26 7.69
C TRP A 19 3.92 -14.59 8.57
N LEU A 20 2.95 -13.89 7.97
CA LEU A 20 1.85 -13.26 8.68
C LEU A 20 1.00 -14.29 9.42
N ASP A 21 0.64 -15.40 8.76
CA ASP A 21 -0.11 -16.50 9.36
C ASP A 21 0.63 -17.10 10.56
N GLU A 22 1.92 -17.39 10.42
CA GLU A 22 2.72 -17.93 11.52
C GLU A 22 2.89 -16.94 12.66
N TYR A 23 3.04 -15.64 12.37
CA TYR A 23 3.21 -14.60 13.40
C TYR A 23 2.02 -14.55 14.37
N PHE A 24 0.80 -14.69 13.86
CA PHE A 24 -0.42 -14.64 14.67
C PHE A 24 -0.86 -16.00 15.24
N LYS A 25 -0.26 -17.10 14.78
CA LYS A 25 -0.60 -18.44 15.21
C LYS A 25 -0.43 -18.60 16.73
N ASN A 26 -1.49 -19.05 17.39
CA ASN A 26 -1.54 -19.28 18.84
C ASN A 26 -1.22 -18.04 19.71
N LYS A 27 -1.28 -16.82 19.16
CA LYS A 27 -1.13 -15.60 19.96
C LYS A 27 -2.35 -15.33 20.84
N GLY A 28 -2.07 -14.77 22.00
CA GLY A 28 -3.07 -14.29 22.95
C GLY A 28 -3.57 -15.33 23.95
N SER A 29 -4.17 -14.82 25.02
CA SER A 29 -4.90 -15.60 26.02
C SER A 29 -6.25 -14.95 26.27
N TYR A 30 -6.36 -14.07 27.27
CA TYR A 30 -7.56 -13.26 27.52
C TYR A 30 -7.85 -12.27 26.39
N ASN A 31 -6.81 -11.81 25.70
CA ASN A 31 -6.89 -10.89 24.57
C ASN A 31 -7.03 -11.60 23.21
N LYS A 32 -7.30 -12.91 23.16
CA LYS A 32 -7.33 -13.68 21.90
C LYS A 32 -8.24 -13.07 20.83
N LYS A 33 -9.36 -12.46 21.23
CA LYS A 33 -10.35 -11.87 20.30
C LYS A 33 -9.75 -10.77 19.41
N VAL A 34 -8.84 -9.95 19.93
CA VAL A 34 -8.19 -8.91 19.09
C VAL A 34 -7.21 -9.54 18.10
N TYR A 35 -6.49 -10.58 18.50
CA TYR A 35 -5.62 -11.32 17.57
C TYR A 35 -6.41 -12.02 16.45
N GLU A 36 -7.58 -12.59 16.76
CA GLU A 36 -8.49 -13.15 15.76
C GLU A 36 -8.96 -12.08 14.77
N ALA A 37 -9.33 -10.89 15.26
CA ALA A 37 -9.78 -9.78 14.42
C ALA A 37 -8.64 -9.23 13.53
N MET A 38 -7.43 -9.07 14.07
CA MET A 38 -6.25 -8.65 13.29
C MET A 38 -5.92 -9.66 12.18
N SER A 39 -5.83 -10.95 12.55
CA SER A 39 -5.55 -12.02 11.60
C SER A 39 -6.63 -12.16 10.54
N TYR A 40 -7.91 -11.98 10.88
CA TYR A 40 -9.02 -12.01 9.92
C TYR A 40 -8.81 -11.02 8.77
N SER A 41 -8.52 -9.75 9.07
CA SER A 41 -8.35 -8.72 8.03
C SER A 41 -7.07 -8.90 7.22
N LEU A 42 -5.98 -9.35 7.85
CA LEU A 42 -4.75 -9.70 7.13
C LEU A 42 -5.01 -10.85 6.15
N ASN A 43 -5.74 -11.87 6.57
CA ASN A 43 -6.03 -13.09 5.79
C ASN A 43 -7.30 -12.98 4.94
N ALA A 44 -7.91 -11.79 4.86
CA ALA A 44 -9.00 -11.51 3.94
C ALA A 44 -8.54 -11.51 2.46
N GLY A 45 -7.24 -11.67 2.20
CA GLY A 45 -6.60 -11.63 0.89
C GLY A 45 -5.80 -10.34 0.72
N GLY A 46 -5.57 -9.93 -0.52
CA GLY A 46 -4.81 -8.72 -0.85
C GLY A 46 -3.68 -9.01 -1.82
N LYS A 47 -3.33 -8.00 -2.62
CA LYS A 47 -2.28 -8.11 -3.65
C LYS A 47 -0.86 -8.01 -3.07
N ARG A 48 -0.72 -7.68 -1.77
CA ARG A 48 0.57 -7.52 -1.05
C ARG A 48 1.56 -6.59 -1.75
N ILE A 49 1.05 -5.54 -2.37
CA ILE A 49 1.85 -4.65 -3.23
C ILE A 49 2.98 -3.97 -2.45
N ARG A 50 2.65 -3.41 -1.29
CA ARG A 50 3.59 -2.68 -0.45
C ARG A 50 4.75 -3.56 0.03
N PRO A 51 4.51 -4.73 0.67
CA PRO A 51 5.62 -5.61 1.07
C PRO A 51 6.40 -6.17 -0.13
N LEU A 52 5.75 -6.43 -1.27
CA LEU A 52 6.45 -6.85 -2.50
C LEU A 52 7.38 -5.75 -3.01
N LEU A 53 6.92 -4.50 -3.11
CA LEU A 53 7.78 -3.37 -3.52
C LEU A 53 8.98 -3.23 -2.60
N PHE A 54 8.77 -3.32 -1.28
CA PHE A 54 9.85 -3.26 -0.30
C PHE A 54 10.90 -4.37 -0.51
N ILE A 55 10.45 -5.62 -0.63
CA ILE A 55 11.35 -6.77 -0.83
C ILE A 55 12.08 -6.66 -2.18
N LEU A 56 11.35 -6.38 -3.27
CA LEU A 56 11.93 -6.31 -4.61
C LEU A 56 12.96 -5.18 -4.72
N THR A 57 12.72 -4.02 -4.09
CA THR A 57 13.71 -2.95 -4.05
C THR A 57 14.91 -3.30 -3.18
N TYR A 58 14.72 -3.99 -2.05
CA TYR A 58 15.85 -4.52 -1.26
C TYR A 58 16.70 -5.50 -2.10
N MET A 59 16.04 -6.36 -2.86
CA MET A 59 16.68 -7.38 -3.69
C MET A 59 17.51 -6.85 -4.86
N LEU A 60 17.34 -5.57 -5.25
CA LEU A 60 18.23 -4.92 -6.21
C LEU A 60 19.68 -4.86 -5.71
N TYR A 61 19.88 -4.79 -4.39
CA TYR A 61 21.19 -4.52 -3.78
C TYR A 61 21.67 -5.63 -2.82
N LYS A 62 20.79 -6.56 -2.40
CA LYS A 62 21.10 -7.66 -1.47
C LYS A 62 20.34 -8.94 -1.84
N GLU A 63 20.99 -10.10 -1.77
CA GLU A 63 20.35 -11.38 -2.17
C GLU A 63 19.36 -11.94 -1.13
N ASP A 64 19.67 -11.85 0.17
CA ASP A 64 18.89 -12.50 1.23
C ASP A 64 17.74 -11.61 1.73
N TYR A 65 16.61 -11.68 1.04
CA TYR A 65 15.40 -10.94 1.42
C TYR A 65 14.76 -11.43 2.73
N LYS A 66 15.12 -12.62 3.23
CA LYS A 66 14.55 -13.15 4.48
C LYS A 66 14.92 -12.29 5.68
N GLU A 67 16.05 -11.59 5.60
CA GLU A 67 16.46 -10.63 6.62
C GLU A 67 15.46 -9.48 6.80
N VAL A 68 14.70 -9.14 5.76
CA VAL A 68 13.79 -7.99 5.75
C VAL A 68 12.32 -8.38 5.65
N LEU A 69 12.03 -9.68 5.54
CA LEU A 69 10.67 -10.21 5.52
C LEU A 69 9.81 -9.76 6.72
N PRO A 70 10.33 -9.68 7.97
CA PRO A 70 9.55 -9.13 9.08
C PRO A 70 9.13 -7.66 8.88
N VAL A 71 10.00 -6.83 8.31
CA VAL A 71 9.70 -5.41 8.05
C VAL A 71 8.69 -5.28 6.91
N ALA A 72 8.82 -6.11 5.87
CA ALA A 72 7.82 -6.18 4.82
C ALA A 72 6.44 -6.55 5.39
N ALA A 73 6.37 -7.57 6.25
CA ALA A 73 5.12 -7.96 6.91
C ALA A 73 4.57 -6.85 7.82
N ALA A 74 5.43 -6.14 8.57
CA ALA A 74 5.03 -4.98 9.38
C ALA A 74 4.39 -3.87 8.51
N LEU A 75 4.93 -3.61 7.32
CA LEU A 75 4.35 -2.66 6.36
C LEU A 75 2.93 -3.08 5.91
N GLU A 76 2.69 -4.38 5.71
CA GLU A 76 1.35 -4.89 5.39
C GLU A 76 0.40 -4.83 6.61
N MET A 77 0.90 -4.99 7.84
CA MET A 77 0.13 -4.72 9.05
C MET A 77 -0.29 -3.25 9.13
N ILE A 78 0.61 -2.32 8.80
CA ILE A 78 0.30 -0.89 8.71
C ILE A 78 -0.80 -0.62 7.69
N HIS A 79 -0.64 -1.16 6.48
CA HIS A 79 -1.68 -1.01 5.46
C HIS A 79 -3.02 -1.63 5.89
N THR A 80 -2.99 -2.80 6.54
CA THR A 80 -4.22 -3.49 6.92
C THR A 80 -4.94 -2.81 8.07
N TYR A 81 -4.23 -2.18 9.03
CA TYR A 81 -4.92 -1.40 10.06
C TYR A 81 -5.66 -0.23 9.44
N SER A 82 -5.05 0.45 8.45
CA SER A 82 -5.66 1.64 7.85
C SER A 82 -6.99 1.27 7.23
N LEU A 83 -7.05 0.13 6.52
CA LEU A 83 -8.29 -0.39 5.96
C LEU A 83 -9.33 -0.76 7.03
N ILE A 84 -8.91 -1.38 8.14
CA ILE A 84 -9.85 -1.70 9.24
C ILE A 84 -10.50 -0.44 9.80
N HIS A 85 -9.73 0.63 9.96
CA HIS A 85 -10.23 1.91 10.46
C HIS A 85 -11.05 2.67 9.41
N ASP A 86 -10.60 2.70 8.15
CA ASP A 86 -11.34 3.31 7.03
C ASP A 86 -12.73 2.68 6.88
N ASP A 87 -12.86 1.36 7.11
CA ASP A 87 -14.13 0.63 7.03
C ASP A 87 -15.14 0.96 8.16
N LEU A 88 -14.76 1.70 9.20
CA LEU A 88 -15.63 1.94 10.37
C LEU A 88 -16.85 2.83 10.03
N PRO A 89 -17.95 2.73 10.79
CA PRO A 89 -19.15 3.56 10.57
C PRO A 89 -18.92 5.08 10.62
N CYS A 90 -17.90 5.53 11.34
CA CYS A 90 -17.53 6.95 11.42
C CYS A 90 -16.56 7.41 10.32
N MET A 91 -16.22 6.52 9.39
CA MET A 91 -15.31 6.73 8.26
C MET A 91 -16.08 6.39 6.97
N ASP A 92 -15.65 5.42 6.18
CA ASP A 92 -16.31 5.08 4.90
C ASP A 92 -17.60 4.24 5.13
N ASN A 93 -17.79 3.66 6.32
CA ASN A 93 -18.93 2.82 6.69
C ASN A 93 -19.17 1.64 5.72
N ASP A 94 -18.09 1.04 5.23
CA ASP A 94 -18.15 -0.08 4.28
C ASP A 94 -18.59 -1.39 4.95
N ASP A 95 -19.51 -2.12 4.29
CA ASP A 95 -19.97 -3.43 4.74
C ASP A 95 -19.05 -4.58 4.27
N LEU A 96 -18.33 -4.38 3.16
CA LEU A 96 -17.48 -5.40 2.51
C LEU A 96 -16.08 -4.86 2.20
N ARG A 97 -15.05 -5.70 2.44
CA ARG A 97 -13.66 -5.47 2.04
C ARG A 97 -13.07 -6.75 1.51
N ARG A 98 -12.43 -6.70 0.33
CA ARG A 98 -11.83 -7.87 -0.36
C ARG A 98 -12.84 -9.02 -0.55
N GLY A 99 -14.11 -8.69 -0.80
CA GLY A 99 -15.19 -9.67 -0.99
C GLY A 99 -15.66 -10.39 0.28
N LYS A 100 -15.23 -9.93 1.47
CA LYS A 100 -15.65 -10.46 2.78
C LYS A 100 -16.26 -9.34 3.64
N PRO A 101 -17.08 -9.66 4.66
CA PRO A 101 -17.57 -8.65 5.61
C PRO A 101 -16.41 -7.88 6.27
N THR A 102 -16.56 -6.56 6.43
CA THR A 102 -15.56 -5.73 7.11
C THR A 102 -15.37 -6.15 8.57
N ASN A 103 -14.25 -5.75 9.16
CA ASN A 103 -13.87 -6.21 10.50
C ASN A 103 -14.95 -5.89 11.54
N HIS A 104 -15.49 -4.66 11.49
CA HIS A 104 -16.51 -4.20 12.42
C HIS A 104 -17.85 -4.95 12.27
N LYS A 105 -18.17 -5.49 11.07
CA LYS A 105 -19.35 -6.35 10.88
C LYS A 105 -19.19 -7.73 11.50
N VAL A 106 -17.97 -8.25 11.55
CA VAL A 106 -17.69 -9.59 12.11
C VAL A 106 -17.47 -9.53 13.63
N PHE A 107 -16.74 -8.53 14.11
CA PHE A 107 -16.26 -8.46 15.49
C PHE A 107 -16.86 -7.31 16.32
N GLY A 108 -17.61 -6.40 15.69
CA GLY A 108 -18.10 -5.17 16.31
C GLY A 108 -17.07 -4.03 16.26
N GLU A 109 -17.56 -2.80 16.34
CA GLU A 109 -16.75 -1.57 16.22
C GLU A 109 -15.60 -1.51 17.23
N ALA A 110 -15.88 -1.80 18.50
CA ALA A 110 -14.87 -1.73 19.56
C ALA A 110 -13.68 -2.66 19.30
N ILE A 111 -13.95 -3.89 18.81
CA ILE A 111 -12.88 -4.83 18.48
C ILE A 111 -12.16 -4.44 17.19
N ALA A 112 -12.87 -3.87 16.21
CA ALA A 112 -12.25 -3.37 14.98
C ALA A 112 -11.28 -2.21 15.25
N VAL A 113 -11.68 -1.24 16.09
CA VAL A 113 -10.78 -0.16 16.54
C VAL A 113 -9.52 -0.73 17.18
N LEU A 114 -9.69 -1.63 18.17
CA LEU A 114 -8.58 -2.28 18.87
C LEU A 114 -7.71 -3.15 17.96
N ALA A 115 -8.29 -3.77 16.93
CA ALA A 115 -7.55 -4.55 15.95
C ALA A 115 -6.67 -3.66 15.08
N GLY A 116 -7.18 -2.50 14.65
CA GLY A 116 -6.37 -1.53 13.93
C GLY A 116 -5.21 -0.99 14.80
N ASP A 117 -5.51 -0.54 16.02
CA ASP A 117 -4.49 -0.07 16.98
C ASP A 117 -3.46 -1.17 17.30
N GLY A 118 -3.92 -2.40 17.43
CA GLY A 118 -3.09 -3.57 17.67
C GLY A 118 -2.12 -3.85 16.52
N LEU A 119 -2.60 -3.81 15.27
CA LEU A 119 -1.75 -4.01 14.09
C LEU A 119 -0.69 -2.93 13.95
N LEU A 120 -1.04 -1.66 14.20
CA LEU A 120 -0.08 -0.56 14.20
C LEU A 120 1.02 -0.80 15.25
N ASN A 121 0.64 -1.17 16.49
CA ASN A 121 1.61 -1.42 17.55
C ASN A 121 2.46 -2.68 17.32
N GLU A 122 1.88 -3.77 16.82
CA GLU A 122 2.63 -4.99 16.46
C GLU A 122 3.62 -4.70 15.32
N ALA A 123 3.25 -3.90 14.32
CA ALA A 123 4.17 -3.44 13.28
C ALA A 123 5.35 -2.65 13.86
N MET A 124 5.11 -1.73 14.80
CA MET A 124 6.17 -0.97 15.48
C MET A 124 7.10 -1.88 16.28
N ASN A 125 6.55 -2.86 17.02
CA ASN A 125 7.34 -3.83 17.77
C ASN A 125 8.26 -4.65 16.85
N ILE A 126 7.76 -5.09 15.70
CA ILE A 126 8.56 -5.81 14.69
C ILE A 126 9.68 -4.91 14.14
N MET A 127 9.36 -3.67 13.79
CA MET A 127 10.35 -2.71 13.27
C MET A 127 11.43 -2.35 14.30
N PHE A 128 11.06 -2.17 15.58
CA PHE A 128 12.04 -1.90 16.63
C PHE A 128 12.94 -3.10 16.90
N LYS A 129 12.39 -4.33 16.88
CA LYS A 129 13.21 -5.54 16.95
C LYS A 129 14.22 -5.59 15.81
N TYR A 130 13.79 -5.33 14.57
CA TYR A 130 14.67 -5.25 13.42
C TYR A 130 15.76 -4.18 13.58
N CYS A 131 15.42 -3.00 14.11
CA CYS A 131 16.37 -1.92 14.39
C CYS A 131 17.43 -2.30 15.44
N MET A 132 17.09 -3.14 16.42
CA MET A 132 18.03 -3.62 17.45
C MET A 132 19.01 -4.67 16.90
N GLU A 133 18.60 -5.41 15.87
CA GLU A 133 19.38 -6.51 15.27
C GLU A 133 20.23 -6.07 14.08
N LYS A 134 19.99 -4.87 13.52
CA LYS A 134 20.61 -4.36 12.30
C LYS A 134 21.29 -3.00 12.51
N ASP A 135 21.89 -2.46 11.45
CA ASP A 135 22.66 -1.22 11.51
C ASP A 135 21.79 0.05 11.36
N ARG A 136 22.42 1.21 11.29
CA ARG A 136 21.75 2.52 11.19
C ARG A 136 20.79 2.63 9.98
N SER A 137 21.01 1.85 8.92
CA SER A 137 20.12 1.78 7.76
C SER A 137 18.71 1.30 8.15
N ALA A 138 18.62 0.31 9.05
CA ALA A 138 17.34 -0.21 9.55
C ALA A 138 16.55 0.88 10.28
N ILE A 139 17.21 1.65 11.14
CA ILE A 139 16.59 2.78 11.85
C ILE A 139 16.05 3.81 10.85
N LYS A 140 16.83 4.15 9.81
CA LYS A 140 16.39 5.10 8.76
C LYS A 140 15.18 4.57 7.99
N ALA A 141 15.20 3.30 7.60
CA ALA A 141 14.12 2.66 6.87
C ALA A 141 12.82 2.59 7.69
N CYS A 142 12.89 2.09 8.93
CA CYS A 142 11.74 2.00 9.83
C CYS A 142 11.19 3.38 10.21
N ARG A 143 12.06 4.37 10.43
CA ARG A 143 11.63 5.75 10.65
C ARG A 143 10.84 6.29 9.45
N MET A 144 11.31 6.06 8.23
CA MET A 144 10.61 6.50 7.02
C MET A 144 9.23 5.86 6.88
N ILE A 145 9.10 4.56 7.20
CA ILE A 145 7.80 3.87 7.23
C ILE A 145 6.88 4.52 8.27
N ALA A 146 7.38 4.75 9.49
CA ALA A 146 6.60 5.35 10.57
C ALA A 146 6.13 6.78 10.23
N GLU A 147 7.02 7.64 9.72
CA GLU A 147 6.68 9.01 9.30
C GLU A 147 5.64 9.01 8.15
N SER A 148 5.80 8.11 7.17
CA SER A 148 4.88 8.00 6.04
C SER A 148 3.52 7.39 6.42
N SER A 149 3.43 6.73 7.56
CA SER A 149 2.18 6.21 8.12
C SER A 149 1.46 7.23 9.00
N GLY A 150 2.17 8.27 9.47
CA GLY A 150 1.67 9.26 10.41
C GLY A 150 0.91 10.43 9.77
N VAL A 151 0.78 11.52 10.53
CA VAL A 151 0.06 12.74 10.13
C VAL A 151 0.70 13.50 8.97
N GLU A 152 2.02 13.34 8.78
CA GLU A 152 2.72 13.88 7.60
C GLU A 152 2.67 12.92 6.40
N GLY A 153 1.92 11.82 6.52
CA GLY A 153 1.76 10.77 5.52
C GLY A 153 0.32 10.30 5.42
N MET A 154 0.10 8.99 5.48
CA MET A 154 -1.19 8.34 5.27
C MET A 154 -2.34 8.94 6.10
N ILE A 155 -2.14 9.16 7.42
CA ILE A 155 -3.18 9.74 8.28
C ILE A 155 -3.51 11.17 7.87
N GLY A 156 -2.52 11.97 7.47
CA GLY A 156 -2.75 13.33 6.96
C GLY A 156 -3.58 13.32 5.68
N GLY A 157 -3.27 12.41 4.77
CA GLY A 157 -4.06 12.23 3.55
C GLY A 157 -5.50 11.79 3.84
N GLN A 158 -5.69 10.84 4.75
CA GLN A 158 -7.02 10.38 5.18
C GLN A 158 -7.81 11.51 5.85
N THR A 159 -7.15 12.33 6.67
CA THR A 159 -7.77 13.51 7.30
C THR A 159 -8.29 14.48 6.24
N VAL A 160 -7.49 14.77 5.21
CA VAL A 160 -7.92 15.63 4.11
C VAL A 160 -9.08 15.01 3.35
N ASP A 161 -9.07 13.71 3.06
CA ASP A 161 -10.18 13.04 2.34
C ASP A 161 -11.51 13.17 3.09
N ILE A 162 -11.53 12.88 4.40
CA ILE A 162 -12.73 13.03 5.25
C ILE A 162 -13.24 14.46 5.25
N LEU A 163 -12.36 15.44 5.46
CA LEU A 163 -12.74 16.86 5.48
C LEU A 163 -13.17 17.39 4.10
N SER A 164 -12.75 16.70 3.03
CA SER A 164 -13.08 17.04 1.66
C SER A 164 -14.32 16.30 1.14
N GLU A 165 -14.89 15.38 1.93
CA GLU A 165 -16.03 14.59 1.53
C GLU A 165 -17.22 15.48 1.18
N ASN A 166 -17.86 15.23 0.03
CA ASN A 166 -18.96 16.05 -0.49
C ASN A 166 -18.61 17.55 -0.64
N THR A 167 -17.34 17.90 -0.86
CA THR A 167 -16.90 19.27 -1.15
C THR A 167 -15.92 19.36 -2.31
N LYS A 168 -15.99 20.47 -3.05
CA LYS A 168 -15.06 20.74 -4.16
C LYS A 168 -13.78 21.30 -3.58
N ILE A 169 -12.70 20.56 -3.76
CA ILE A 169 -11.36 20.98 -3.37
C ILE A 169 -10.54 21.47 -4.57
N PRO A 170 -9.61 22.42 -4.36
CA PRO A 170 -8.59 22.78 -5.33
C PRO A 170 -7.74 21.58 -5.78
N ILE A 171 -7.21 21.66 -7.00
CA ILE A 171 -6.44 20.56 -7.61
C ILE A 171 -5.15 20.24 -6.85
N ASP A 172 -4.46 21.25 -6.31
CA ASP A 172 -3.28 21.08 -5.46
C ASP A 172 -3.61 20.34 -4.16
N GLN A 173 -4.78 20.59 -3.57
CA GLN A 173 -5.27 19.84 -2.42
C GLN A 173 -5.60 18.38 -2.78
N LEU A 174 -6.17 18.12 -3.96
CA LEU A 174 -6.40 16.76 -4.46
C LEU A 174 -5.08 15.99 -4.63
N TYR A 175 -4.08 16.61 -5.26
CA TYR A 175 -2.74 16.02 -5.38
C TYR A 175 -2.12 15.76 -4.02
N TYR A 176 -2.20 16.71 -3.08
CA TYR A 176 -1.71 16.53 -1.71
C TYR A 176 -2.38 15.33 -1.06
N MET A 177 -3.71 15.28 -1.03
CA MET A 177 -4.50 14.21 -0.42
C MET A 177 -4.06 12.83 -0.91
N HIS A 178 -4.01 12.61 -2.22
CA HIS A 178 -3.64 11.32 -2.79
C HIS A 178 -2.15 10.99 -2.62
N SER A 179 -1.27 11.99 -2.72
CA SER A 179 0.16 11.80 -2.47
C SER A 179 0.43 11.32 -1.04
N LYS A 180 -0.42 11.71 -0.09
CA LYS A 180 -0.34 11.35 1.32
C LYS A 180 -1.08 10.05 1.64
N LYS A 181 -2.38 9.96 1.32
CA LYS A 181 -3.25 8.82 1.64
C LYS A 181 -2.73 7.51 1.04
N THR A 182 -2.40 7.54 -0.25
CA THR A 182 -2.01 6.34 -1.01
C THR A 182 -0.51 6.34 -1.33
N GLY A 183 -0.01 7.46 -1.86
CA GLY A 183 1.34 7.56 -2.40
C GLY A 183 2.44 7.43 -1.35
N ALA A 184 2.25 7.98 -0.15
CA ALA A 184 3.30 8.05 0.87
C ALA A 184 3.77 6.65 1.28
N LEU A 185 2.84 5.73 1.55
CA LEU A 185 3.19 4.38 2.00
C LEU A 185 3.75 3.50 0.87
N ILE A 186 3.30 3.71 -0.38
CA ILE A 186 3.91 3.05 -1.57
C ILE A 186 5.37 3.50 -1.73
N LYS A 187 5.60 4.82 -1.69
CA LYS A 187 6.94 5.40 -1.79
C LYS A 187 7.83 4.94 -0.63
N ALA A 188 7.30 4.93 0.59
CA ALA A 188 8.02 4.46 1.77
C ALA A 188 8.43 3.00 1.63
N ALA A 189 7.59 2.13 1.07
CA ALA A 189 7.92 0.73 0.82
C ALA A 189 9.21 0.60 -0.02
N ILE A 190 9.23 1.30 -1.16
CA ILE A 190 10.35 1.30 -2.11
C ILE A 190 11.62 1.83 -1.44
N LEU A 191 11.53 3.03 -0.86
CA LEU A 191 12.69 3.70 -0.27
C LEU A 191 13.23 2.96 0.96
N ALA A 192 12.36 2.45 1.83
CA ALA A 192 12.77 1.70 3.00
C ALA A 192 13.47 0.38 2.61
N GLY A 193 13.04 -0.28 1.52
CA GLY A 193 13.73 -1.44 0.96
C GLY A 193 15.14 -1.10 0.50
N ALA A 194 15.28 -0.04 -0.31
CA ALA A 194 16.58 0.45 -0.80
C ALA A 194 17.52 0.88 0.35
N ILE A 195 16.98 1.63 1.31
CA ILE A 195 17.73 2.12 2.47
C ILE A 195 18.20 0.94 3.32
N SER A 196 17.34 -0.04 3.61
CA SER A 196 17.71 -1.24 4.37
C SER A 196 18.83 -2.02 3.67
N ALA A 197 18.82 -2.03 2.34
CA ALA A 197 19.85 -2.66 1.52
C ALA A 197 21.15 -1.83 1.39
N GLN A 198 21.18 -0.62 1.97
CA GLN A 198 22.28 0.35 1.87
C GLN A 198 22.57 0.77 0.41
N ALA A 199 21.51 0.98 -0.38
CA ALA A 199 21.61 1.45 -1.76
C ALA A 199 22.38 2.79 -1.86
N PRO A 200 23.10 3.03 -2.97
CA PRO A 200 23.74 4.31 -3.24
C PRO A 200 22.76 5.49 -3.20
N GLU A 201 23.18 6.64 -2.67
CA GLU A 201 22.29 7.82 -2.54
C GLU A 201 21.67 8.28 -3.87
N ILE A 202 22.41 8.15 -4.98
CA ILE A 202 21.88 8.48 -6.31
C ILE A 202 20.74 7.56 -6.73
N GLU A 203 20.84 6.27 -6.40
CA GLU A 203 19.79 5.29 -6.67
C GLU A 203 18.57 5.53 -5.78
N ILE A 204 18.78 5.90 -4.50
CA ILE A 204 17.70 6.28 -3.58
C ILE A 204 16.92 7.49 -4.13
N LYS A 205 17.61 8.49 -4.72
CA LYS A 205 16.94 9.65 -5.36
C LYS A 205 16.11 9.25 -6.58
N ASN A 206 16.64 8.37 -7.42
CA ASN A 206 15.89 7.84 -8.57
C ASN A 206 14.66 7.05 -8.10
N LEU A 207 14.81 6.21 -7.08
CA LEU A 207 13.72 5.45 -6.47
C LEU A 207 12.67 6.34 -5.78
N ASP A 208 13.06 7.48 -5.22
CA ASP A 208 12.10 8.46 -4.67
C ASP A 208 11.23 9.04 -5.79
N TYR A 209 11.82 9.41 -6.93
CA TYR A 209 11.07 9.87 -8.09
C TYR A 209 10.14 8.77 -8.64
N TYR A 210 10.65 7.54 -8.80
CA TYR A 210 9.83 6.38 -9.20
C TYR A 210 8.66 6.15 -8.24
N GLY A 211 8.88 6.17 -6.92
CA GLY A 211 7.83 5.96 -5.93
C GLY A 211 6.76 7.06 -5.93
N GLN A 212 7.14 8.32 -6.17
CA GLN A 212 6.18 9.41 -6.36
C GLN A 212 5.28 9.19 -7.57
N LYS A 213 5.87 8.80 -8.71
CA LYS A 213 5.14 8.57 -9.97
C LYS A 213 4.25 7.34 -9.90
N LEU A 214 4.76 6.24 -9.33
CA LEU A 214 3.98 5.03 -9.11
C LEU A 214 2.79 5.30 -8.19
N GLY A 215 2.99 6.02 -7.09
CA GLY A 215 1.92 6.36 -6.15
C GLY A 215 0.80 7.18 -6.80
N LEU A 216 1.15 8.18 -7.61
CA LEU A 216 0.18 8.98 -8.36
C LEU A 216 -0.55 8.14 -9.43
N ALA A 217 0.20 7.36 -10.20
CA ALA A 217 -0.37 6.50 -11.24
C ALA A 217 -1.33 5.46 -10.65
N PHE A 218 -1.00 4.90 -9.49
CA PHE A 218 -1.85 3.95 -8.78
C PHE A 218 -3.21 4.57 -8.44
N GLN A 219 -3.23 5.81 -7.96
CA GLN A 219 -4.48 6.49 -7.62
C GLN A 219 -5.30 6.86 -8.87
N ILE A 220 -4.67 7.42 -9.90
CA ILE A 220 -5.37 7.74 -11.15
C ILE A 220 -5.98 6.46 -11.75
N LYS A 221 -5.27 5.34 -11.64
CA LYS A 221 -5.77 4.05 -12.07
C LYS A 221 -6.96 3.57 -11.25
N ASP A 222 -6.97 3.76 -9.93
CA ASP A 222 -8.13 3.45 -9.08
C ASP A 222 -9.35 4.29 -9.49
N ASP A 223 -9.21 5.61 -9.63
CA ASP A 223 -10.30 6.49 -10.08
C ASP A 223 -10.87 6.07 -11.46
N ILE A 224 -10.02 5.57 -12.37
CA ILE A 224 -10.44 5.02 -13.67
C ILE A 224 -11.26 3.73 -13.48
N LEU A 225 -10.78 2.80 -12.63
CA LEU A 225 -11.41 1.51 -12.42
C LEU A 225 -12.77 1.64 -11.74
N ASP A 226 -12.91 2.57 -10.81
CA ASP A 226 -14.18 2.83 -10.11
C ASP A 226 -15.26 3.22 -11.12
N ILE A 227 -14.97 4.16 -12.04
CA ILE A 227 -15.93 4.59 -13.07
C ILE A 227 -16.21 3.49 -14.10
N VAL A 228 -15.20 2.74 -14.55
CA VAL A 228 -15.42 1.67 -15.53
C VAL A 228 -16.22 0.53 -14.91
N GLY A 229 -15.89 0.11 -13.68
CA GLY A 229 -16.61 -0.92 -12.94
C GLY A 229 -18.08 -0.55 -12.73
N ASP A 230 -18.37 0.69 -12.35
CA ASP A 230 -19.73 1.21 -12.23
C ASP A 230 -20.49 1.13 -13.56
N THR A 231 -19.85 1.46 -14.69
CA THR A 231 -20.51 1.39 -16.00
C THR A 231 -20.88 -0.03 -16.45
N GLU A 232 -20.07 -1.03 -16.08
CA GLU A 232 -20.33 -2.45 -16.38
C GLU A 232 -21.43 -3.02 -15.48
N VAL A 233 -21.42 -2.70 -14.18
CA VAL A 233 -22.39 -3.19 -13.19
C VAL A 233 -23.75 -2.52 -13.35
N LEU A 234 -23.79 -1.22 -13.67
CA LEU A 234 -25.03 -0.44 -13.74
C LEU A 234 -25.73 -0.48 -15.11
N GLY A 235 -25.26 -1.29 -16.06
CA GLY A 235 -25.96 -1.59 -17.32
C GLY A 235 -26.56 -0.36 -18.01
N LYS A 236 -25.75 0.44 -18.72
CA LYS A 236 -26.22 1.59 -19.52
C LYS A 236 -27.17 2.54 -18.76
N LYS A 237 -26.76 2.98 -17.56
CA LYS A 237 -27.24 4.24 -16.96
C LYS A 237 -26.26 4.76 -15.88
N ALA A 238 -24.98 4.95 -16.21
CA ALA A 238 -24.08 5.82 -15.41
C ALA A 238 -24.42 7.32 -15.62
N LYS A 239 -25.70 7.65 -15.49
CA LYS A 239 -26.28 8.99 -15.48
C LYS A 239 -27.38 9.06 -14.42
N SER A 240 -27.28 8.29 -13.35
CA SER A 240 -27.94 8.65 -12.10
C SER A 240 -26.93 9.48 -11.32
N ASP A 241 -27.20 10.78 -11.30
CA ASP A 241 -26.68 11.74 -10.34
C ASP A 241 -25.19 12.08 -10.47
N LEU A 242 -24.93 13.00 -11.39
CA LEU A 242 -23.84 14.01 -11.31
C LEU A 242 -24.00 14.91 -10.07
N ASP A 243 -24.29 14.34 -8.91
CA ASP A 243 -24.22 14.98 -7.59
C ASP A 243 -22.76 14.99 -7.10
N ASN A 244 -21.82 15.32 -8.01
CA ASN A 244 -20.39 15.33 -7.74
C ASN A 244 -20.00 16.63 -7.04
N ASN A 245 -20.36 16.73 -5.77
CA ASN A 245 -19.69 17.69 -4.90
C ASN A 245 -18.25 17.27 -4.60
N LYS A 246 -17.82 16.03 -4.87
CA LYS A 246 -16.44 15.56 -4.64
C LYS A 246 -15.52 15.81 -5.86
N THR A 247 -14.34 16.38 -5.62
CA THR A 247 -13.28 16.48 -6.64
C THR A 247 -12.51 15.15 -6.75
N THR A 248 -12.33 14.65 -7.96
CA THR A 248 -11.51 13.46 -8.32
C THR A 248 -10.67 13.77 -9.56
N PHE A 249 -9.72 12.91 -9.93
CA PHE A 249 -8.94 13.13 -11.16
C PHE A 249 -9.85 13.08 -12.39
N ILE A 250 -10.82 12.16 -12.41
CA ILE A 250 -11.73 12.02 -13.54
C ILE A 250 -12.68 13.20 -13.66
N THR A 251 -13.24 13.69 -12.55
CA THR A 251 -14.12 14.88 -12.59
C THR A 251 -13.36 16.16 -12.96
N THR A 252 -12.05 16.22 -12.68
CA THR A 252 -11.19 17.36 -13.02
C THR A 252 -10.71 17.34 -14.46
N TYR A 253 -10.18 16.21 -14.93
CA TYR A 253 -9.48 16.10 -16.22
C TYR A 253 -10.25 15.31 -17.29
N GLY A 254 -11.24 14.52 -16.89
CA GLY A 254 -11.94 13.58 -17.76
C GLY A 254 -11.20 12.25 -17.95
N LEU A 255 -11.96 11.21 -18.29
CA LEU A 255 -11.47 9.83 -18.42
C LEU A 255 -10.31 9.69 -19.40
N ASN A 256 -10.46 10.21 -20.63
CA ASN A 256 -9.42 10.09 -21.67
C ASN A 256 -8.10 10.73 -21.22
N LYS A 257 -8.17 11.89 -20.54
CA LYS A 257 -6.97 12.56 -20.06
C LYS A 257 -6.30 11.78 -18.92
N CYS A 258 -7.09 11.19 -18.03
CA CYS A 258 -6.56 10.34 -16.96
C CYS A 258 -5.86 9.09 -17.52
N ILE A 259 -6.39 8.49 -18.59
CA ILE A 259 -5.74 7.37 -19.30
C ILE A 259 -4.38 7.82 -19.89
N GLU A 260 -4.33 8.97 -20.57
CA GLU A 260 -3.06 9.54 -21.07
C GLU A 260 -2.06 9.80 -19.94
N MET A 261 -2.51 10.38 -18.83
CA MET A 261 -1.68 10.65 -17.67
C MET A 261 -1.12 9.35 -17.07
N CYS A 262 -1.96 8.32 -16.93
CA CYS A 262 -1.54 7.01 -16.44
C CYS A 262 -0.46 6.40 -17.35
N ASN A 263 -0.63 6.45 -18.68
CA ASN A 263 0.34 5.94 -19.64
C ASN A 263 1.67 6.72 -19.59
N SER A 264 1.63 8.05 -19.46
CA SER A 264 2.82 8.88 -19.29
C SER A 264 3.57 8.49 -18.01
N LEU A 265 2.86 8.35 -16.90
CA LEU A 265 3.47 7.98 -15.61
C LEU A 265 4.05 6.57 -15.63
N ILE A 266 3.44 5.62 -16.35
CA ILE A 266 4.02 4.29 -16.60
C ILE A 266 5.36 4.44 -17.31
N GLY A 267 5.41 5.21 -18.40
CA GLY A 267 6.64 5.47 -19.16
C GLY A 267 7.75 6.04 -18.26
N GLU A 268 7.45 7.09 -17.50
CA GLU A 268 8.39 7.69 -16.55
C GLU A 268 8.88 6.69 -15.50
N CYS A 269 8.01 5.82 -14.99
CA CYS A 269 8.43 4.78 -14.05
C CYS A 269 9.41 3.79 -14.69
N LEU A 270 9.13 3.33 -15.90
CA LEU A 270 9.98 2.36 -16.61
C LEU A 270 11.35 2.97 -16.96
N GLU A 271 11.37 4.21 -17.43
CA GLU A 271 12.61 4.95 -17.71
C GLU A 271 13.51 5.04 -16.47
N VAL A 272 12.93 5.31 -15.30
CA VAL A 272 13.70 5.35 -14.06
C VAL A 272 14.23 3.98 -13.71
N LEU A 273 13.41 2.94 -13.81
CA LEU A 273 13.83 1.56 -13.54
C LEU A 273 14.96 1.13 -14.49
N ASP A 274 14.96 1.56 -15.75
CA ASP A 274 16.04 1.30 -16.72
C ASP A 274 17.40 1.89 -16.30
N THR A 275 17.39 2.93 -15.46
CA THR A 275 18.65 3.54 -14.94
C THR A 275 19.24 2.80 -13.75
N LEU A 276 18.45 1.96 -13.06
CA LEU A 276 18.88 1.30 -11.83
C LEU A 276 19.84 0.15 -12.13
N LYS A 277 20.85 -0.01 -11.28
CA LYS A 277 21.75 -1.17 -11.35
C LYS A 277 21.06 -2.42 -10.80
N GLY A 278 21.37 -3.58 -11.39
CA GLY A 278 20.85 -4.88 -10.97
C GLY A 278 19.66 -5.36 -11.80
N ASP A 279 19.15 -6.54 -11.46
CA ASP A 279 17.97 -7.12 -12.11
C ASP A 279 16.69 -6.45 -11.59
N ASN A 280 16.20 -5.45 -12.33
CA ASN A 280 14.96 -4.75 -12.05
C ASN A 280 13.73 -5.33 -12.78
N SER A 281 13.85 -6.48 -13.45
CA SER A 281 12.75 -7.10 -14.22
C SER A 281 11.47 -7.26 -13.38
N LYS A 282 11.59 -7.78 -12.16
CA LYS A 282 10.45 -8.01 -11.25
C LYS A 282 9.81 -6.71 -10.77
N LEU A 283 10.58 -5.63 -10.63
CA LEU A 283 10.03 -4.30 -10.32
C LEU A 283 9.27 -3.72 -11.52
N LYS A 284 9.73 -3.96 -12.75
CA LYS A 284 8.99 -3.59 -13.96
C LYS A 284 7.70 -4.40 -14.07
N ASP A 285 7.76 -5.70 -13.82
CA ASP A 285 6.60 -6.60 -13.87
C ASP A 285 5.51 -6.14 -12.89
N ILE A 286 5.87 -5.87 -11.63
CA ILE A 286 4.87 -5.38 -10.66
C ILE A 286 4.38 -3.97 -11.02
N THR A 287 5.23 -3.09 -11.55
CA THR A 287 4.82 -1.75 -12.03
C THR A 287 3.77 -1.86 -13.14
N LEU A 288 4.04 -2.69 -14.14
CA LEU A 288 3.12 -2.94 -15.25
C LEU A 288 1.84 -3.61 -14.77
N PHE A 289 1.94 -4.62 -13.89
CA PHE A 289 0.78 -5.26 -13.29
C PHE A 289 -0.12 -4.25 -12.56
N LEU A 290 0.48 -3.36 -11.77
CA LEU A 290 -0.25 -2.37 -11.00
C LEU A 290 -1.02 -1.38 -11.87
N LEU A 291 -0.41 -0.95 -12.98
CA LEU A 291 -0.93 0.15 -13.78
C LEU A 291 -1.78 -0.34 -14.97
N ASN A 292 -1.61 -1.61 -15.39
CA ASN A 292 -2.44 -2.26 -16.40
C ASN A 292 -3.55 -3.15 -15.82
N ARG A 293 -3.72 -3.18 -14.49
CA ARG A 293 -4.76 -4.00 -13.86
C ARG A 293 -6.17 -3.63 -14.36
N GLU A 294 -7.03 -4.63 -14.44
CA GLU A 294 -8.44 -4.46 -14.81
C GLU A 294 -9.36 -4.50 -13.59
N LYS A 295 -8.83 -4.92 -12.42
CA LYS A 295 -9.49 -5.04 -11.11
C LYS A 295 -8.45 -4.91 -10.00
#